data_AF-A0A8I3PLB8-F1
#
_entry.id   AF-A0A8I3PLB8-F1
#
_cell.length_a   1.000
_cell.length_b   1.000
_cell.length_c   1.000
_cell.angle_alpha   90.00
_cell.angle_beta   90.00
_cell.angle_gamma   90.00
#
_symmetry.space_group_name_H-M   'P 1'
#
loop_
_entity.id
_entity.type
_entity.pdbx_description
1 polymer ?
#
loop_
_entity_poly.entity_id
_entity_poly.type
_entity_poly.pdbx_seq_one_letter_code
_entity_poly.pdbx_strand_id
1 'polypeptide(L)'
;MCDAFVGTWKLSSSENFDDYMKEVGVGFTTRKVAGMAKPNMIISVNGDVITIKSESTFKNTEISFKLGQEFDEVTVDDRKVKSIITLDGGVLVQVQKWDGKSTTIKRKRVDDKLVVECIMKGITSTRIYERAYNPRDIELKFALNSTTFCWMYCPNMYCYFLLISKQPISPK
;
A
#
# COMPACT_ATOMS: atom_id res chain seq x y z
N MET A 1 -7.94 -11.84 -7.30
CA MET A 1 -6.57 -11.55 -7.75
C MET A 1 -5.96 -10.48 -6.87
N CYS A 2 -4.68 -10.56 -6.51
CA CYS A 2 -4.02 -9.57 -5.65
C CYS A 2 -3.88 -8.19 -6.32
N ASP A 3 -4.02 -8.11 -7.64
CA ASP A 3 -3.94 -6.87 -8.41
C ASP A 3 -4.92 -5.80 -7.95
N ALA A 4 -6.06 -6.19 -7.37
CA ALA A 4 -7.03 -5.26 -6.81
C ALA A 4 -6.44 -4.36 -5.70
N PHE A 5 -5.41 -4.85 -5.00
CA PHE A 5 -4.72 -4.15 -3.92
C PHE A 5 -3.58 -3.26 -4.40
N VAL A 6 -3.15 -3.39 -5.66
CA VAL A 6 -2.00 -2.66 -6.20
C VAL A 6 -2.26 -1.15 -6.21
N GLY A 7 -1.24 -0.41 -5.80
CA GLY A 7 -1.22 1.05 -5.76
C GLY A 7 -0.74 1.60 -4.42
N THR A 8 -0.82 2.93 -4.32
CA THR A 8 -0.47 3.68 -3.12
C THR A 8 -1.71 4.04 -2.34
N TRP A 9 -1.67 3.84 -1.03
CA TRP A 9 -2.77 4.01 -0.10
C TRP A 9 -2.32 4.92 1.05
N LYS A 10 -3.06 6.00 1.29
CA LYS A 10 -2.80 6.97 2.38
C LYS A 10 -3.70 6.65 3.55
N LEU A 11 -3.14 6.57 4.76
CA LEU A 11 -3.95 6.41 5.97
C LEU A 11 -4.88 7.61 6.14
N SER A 12 -6.19 7.34 6.22
CA SER A 12 -7.24 8.33 6.45
C SER A 12 -7.70 8.32 7.90
N SER A 13 -8.03 7.14 8.43
CA SER A 13 -8.44 6.97 9.83
C SER A 13 -7.83 5.72 10.47
N SER A 14 -7.74 5.74 11.79
CA SER A 14 -7.22 4.64 12.59
C SER A 14 -7.94 4.61 13.94
N GLU A 15 -8.54 3.47 14.27
CA GLU A 15 -9.28 3.25 15.50
C GLU A 15 -8.63 2.14 16.32
N ASN A 16 -8.58 2.30 17.64
CA ASN A 16 -8.12 1.30 18.60
C ASN A 16 -6.69 0.75 18.39
N PHE A 17 -5.83 1.52 17.69
CA PHE A 17 -4.49 1.05 17.31
C PHE A 17 -3.49 1.05 18.47
N ASP A 18 -3.63 1.97 19.44
CA ASP A 18 -2.79 1.98 20.66
C ASP A 18 -3.02 0.72 21.50
N ASP A 19 -4.28 0.32 21.69
CA ASP A 19 -4.62 -0.89 22.45
C ASP A 19 -4.16 -2.17 21.73
N TYR A 20 -4.30 -2.23 20.40
CA TYR A 20 -3.72 -3.31 19.61
C TYR A 20 -2.20 -3.39 19.79
N MET A 21 -1.49 -2.28 19.65
CA MET A 21 -0.04 -2.25 19.82
C MET A 21 0.39 -2.61 21.25
N LYS A 22 -0.40 -2.21 22.25
CA LYS A 22 -0.17 -2.57 23.66
C LYS A 22 -0.25 -4.08 23.85
N GLU A 23 -1.25 -4.73 23.27
CA GLU A 23 -1.43 -6.19 23.36
C GLU A 23 -0.35 -6.97 22.59
N VAL A 24 0.10 -6.44 21.45
CA VAL A 24 1.27 -6.96 20.73
C VAL A 24 2.54 -6.89 21.59
N GLY A 25 2.60 -5.98 22.57
CA GLY A 25 3.73 -5.78 23.47
C GLY A 25 4.64 -4.62 23.07
N VAL A 26 4.20 -3.73 22.19
CA VAL A 26 4.97 -2.55 21.77
C VAL A 26 5.06 -1.56 22.93
N GLY A 27 6.25 -1.04 23.23
CA GLY A 27 6.50 -0.10 24.32
C GLY A 27 5.76 1.24 24.15
N PHE A 28 5.40 1.89 25.28
CA PHE A 28 4.55 3.09 25.32
C PHE A 28 5.03 4.23 24.40
N THR A 29 6.33 4.53 24.39
CA THR A 29 6.92 5.56 23.55
C THR A 29 6.70 5.28 22.06
N THR A 30 7.00 4.06 21.63
CA THR A 30 6.80 3.63 20.23
C THR A 30 5.33 3.70 19.83
N ARG A 31 4.41 3.35 20.74
CA ARG A 31 2.96 3.45 20.46
C ARG A 31 2.50 4.88 20.25
N LYS A 32 2.98 5.84 21.04
CA LYS A 32 2.64 7.27 20.87
C LYS A 32 3.08 7.79 19.49
N VAL A 33 4.31 7.48 19.09
CA VAL A 33 4.83 7.87 17.78
C VAL A 33 4.06 7.19 16.65
N ALA A 34 3.80 5.88 16.77
CA ALA A 34 3.09 5.11 15.76
C ALA A 34 1.60 5.50 15.61
N GLY A 35 0.96 5.96 16.70
CA GLY A 35 -0.40 6.50 16.68
C GLY A 35 -0.51 7.86 15.98
N MET A 36 0.54 8.69 16.06
CA MET A 36 0.61 9.98 15.37
C MET A 36 1.05 9.85 13.90
N ALA A 37 1.74 8.76 13.56
CA ALA A 37 2.23 8.52 12.22
C ALA A 37 1.09 8.22 11.23
N LYS A 38 1.14 8.85 10.05
CA LYS A 38 0.25 8.58 8.91
C LYS A 38 1.05 7.92 7.79
N PRO A 39 1.36 6.61 7.89
CA PRO A 39 2.10 5.91 6.85
C PRO A 39 1.31 5.81 5.54
N ASN A 40 2.04 5.89 4.42
CA ASN A 40 1.57 5.47 3.11
C ASN A 40 1.88 3.99 2.94
N MET A 41 0.90 3.21 2.48
CA MET A 41 1.07 1.80 2.13
C MET A 41 1.12 1.68 0.60
N ILE A 42 2.22 1.16 0.08
CA ILE A 42 2.44 0.92 -1.35
C ILE A 42 2.44 -0.59 -1.54
N ILE A 43 1.54 -1.07 -2.40
CA ILE A 43 1.44 -2.49 -2.73
C ILE A 43 1.77 -2.66 -4.21
N SER A 44 2.74 -3.51 -4.51
CA SER A 44 3.14 -3.88 -5.87
C SER A 44 3.17 -5.39 -6.03
N VAL A 45 2.97 -5.85 -7.26
CA VAL A 45 3.00 -7.26 -7.64
C VAL A 45 3.98 -7.39 -8.81
N ASN A 46 4.92 -8.33 -8.70
CA ASN A 46 5.88 -8.66 -9.75
C ASN A 46 5.86 -10.19 -9.97
N GLY A 47 5.08 -10.62 -10.96
CA GLY A 47 4.78 -12.04 -11.16
C GLY A 47 4.08 -12.62 -9.93
N ASP A 48 4.71 -13.61 -9.30
CA ASP A 48 4.17 -14.30 -8.11
C ASP A 48 4.60 -13.64 -6.78
N VAL A 49 5.44 -12.60 -6.83
CA VAL A 49 5.97 -11.92 -5.64
C VAL A 49 5.16 -10.65 -5.39
N ILE A 50 4.62 -10.54 -4.19
CA ILE A 50 3.88 -9.37 -3.72
C ILE A 50 4.77 -8.61 -2.75
N THR A 51 4.91 -7.31 -2.97
CA THR A 51 5.66 -6.42 -2.09
C THR A 51 4.71 -5.43 -1.44
N ILE A 52 4.75 -5.35 -0.11
CA ILE A 52 4.04 -4.34 0.67
C ILE A 52 5.09 -3.47 1.34
N LYS A 53 5.09 -2.18 0.99
CA LYS A 53 5.94 -1.16 1.58
C LYS A 53 5.09 -0.21 2.42
N SER A 54 5.49 0.04 3.66
CA SER A 54 4.89 1.06 4.52
C SER A 54 5.90 2.17 4.72
N GLU A 55 5.61 3.36 4.19
CA GLU A 55 6.48 4.54 4.28
C GLU A 55 5.88 5.56 5.25
N SER A 56 6.66 6.04 6.21
CA SER A 56 6.24 7.10 7.12
C SER A 56 7.39 8.07 7.39
N THR A 57 7.11 9.21 8.00
CA THR A 57 8.15 10.16 8.44
C THR A 57 9.05 9.58 9.54
N PHE A 58 8.65 8.47 10.17
CA PHE A 58 9.37 7.86 11.27
C PHE A 58 10.23 6.67 10.81
N LYS A 59 9.60 5.66 10.21
CA LYS A 59 10.26 4.44 9.72
C LYS A 59 9.58 3.94 8.45
N ASN A 60 10.39 3.38 7.56
CA ASN A 60 9.94 2.71 6.35
C ASN A 60 10.19 1.21 6.50
N THR A 61 9.20 0.39 6.20
CA THR A 61 9.32 -1.07 6.17
C THR A 61 8.90 -1.61 4.81
N GLU A 62 9.52 -2.70 4.40
CA GLU A 62 9.22 -3.38 3.16
C GLU A 62 9.23 -4.88 3.39
N ILE A 63 8.17 -5.56 2.94
CA ILE A 63 8.07 -7.02 2.98
C ILE A 63 7.77 -7.52 1.56
N SER A 64 8.47 -8.54 1.13
CA SER A 64 8.25 -9.23 -0.15
C SER A 64 7.97 -10.70 0.12
N PHE A 65 6.86 -11.21 -0.40
CA PHE A 65 6.38 -12.55 -0.08
C PHE A 65 5.63 -13.18 -1.25
N LYS A 66 5.45 -14.50 -1.18
CA LYS A 66 4.57 -15.27 -2.06
C LYS A 66 3.35 -15.72 -1.27
N LEU A 67 2.19 -15.79 -1.92
CA LEU A 67 0.97 -16.24 -1.26
C LEU A 67 1.11 -17.70 -0.80
N GLY A 68 0.65 -17.98 0.43
CA GLY A 68 0.67 -19.32 1.02
C GLY A 68 2.05 -19.82 1.44
N GLN A 69 3.10 -19.00 1.34
CA GLN A 69 4.44 -19.36 1.79
C GLN A 69 4.81 -18.62 3.09
N GLU A 70 5.34 -19.37 4.05
CA GLU A 70 5.90 -18.79 5.27
C GLU A 70 7.23 -18.09 4.97
N PHE A 71 7.42 -16.91 5.56
CA PHE A 71 8.68 -16.17 5.49
C PHE A 71 9.03 -15.56 6.86
N ASP A 72 10.31 -15.31 7.06
CA ASP A 72 10.79 -14.63 8.27
C ASP A 72 10.68 -13.11 8.06
N GLU A 73 9.93 -12.45 8.94
CA GLU A 73 9.73 -11.01 8.96
C GLU A 73 10.42 -10.42 10.19
N VAL A 74 11.20 -9.36 10.01
CA VAL A 74 11.74 -8.58 11.13
C VAL A 74 10.85 -7.37 11.31
N THR A 75 10.12 -7.35 12.43
CA THR A 75 9.25 -6.23 12.76
C THR A 75 10.07 -5.00 13.17
N VAL A 76 9.43 -3.83 13.17
CA VAL A 76 10.03 -2.52 13.55
C VAL A 76 10.70 -2.49 14.93
N ASP A 77 10.35 -3.47 15.75
CA ASP A 77 10.76 -3.68 17.14
C ASP A 77 11.85 -4.77 17.26
N ASP A 78 12.54 -5.09 16.16
CA ASP A 78 13.59 -6.12 16.02
C ASP A 78 13.17 -7.55 16.38
N ARG A 79 11.86 -7.79 16.57
CA ARG A 79 11.33 -9.15 16.78
C ARG A 79 11.28 -9.89 15.46
N LYS A 80 11.90 -11.07 15.44
CA LYS A 80 11.80 -12.06 14.36
C LYS A 80 10.47 -12.78 14.49
N VAL A 81 9.61 -12.62 13.50
CA VAL A 81 8.29 -13.27 13.45
C VAL A 81 8.20 -14.12 12.20
N LYS A 82 7.46 -15.22 12.28
CA LYS A 82 7.09 -16.00 11.10
C LYS A 82 5.76 -15.52 10.58
N SER A 83 5.75 -15.10 9.33
CA SER A 83 4.58 -14.53 8.68
C SER A 83 4.14 -15.42 7.52
N ILE A 84 2.83 -15.63 7.41
CA ILE A 84 2.20 -16.25 6.24
C ILE A 84 1.09 -15.33 5.74
N ILE A 85 1.00 -15.17 4.42
CA ILE A 85 -0.02 -14.34 3.80
C ILE A 85 -0.81 -15.18 2.81
N THR A 86 -2.13 -15.25 3.01
CA THR A 86 -3.07 -15.96 2.14
C THR A 86 -4.10 -14.99 1.57
N LEU A 87 -4.67 -15.34 0.42
CA LEU A 87 -5.78 -14.62 -0.19
C LEU A 87 -7.02 -15.50 -0.12
N ASP A 88 -7.99 -15.13 0.72
CA ASP A 88 -9.23 -15.88 0.92
C ASP A 88 -10.43 -14.98 0.62
N GLY A 89 -11.27 -15.37 -0.34
CA GLY A 89 -12.49 -14.63 -0.70
C GLY A 89 -12.27 -13.15 -1.08
N GLY A 90 -11.09 -12.79 -1.58
CA GLY A 90 -10.74 -11.39 -1.89
C GLY A 90 -10.26 -10.58 -0.67
N VAL A 91 -10.00 -11.23 0.47
CA VAL A 91 -9.38 -10.66 1.65
C VAL A 91 -7.96 -11.20 1.78
N LEU A 92 -6.98 -10.29 1.90
CA LEU A 92 -5.60 -10.66 2.14
C LEU A 92 -5.40 -10.84 3.65
N VAL A 93 -5.14 -12.08 4.08
CA VAL A 93 -4.99 -12.44 5.50
C VAL A 93 -3.52 -12.69 5.78
N GLN A 94 -2.92 -11.85 6.62
CA GLN A 94 -1.56 -12.03 7.13
C GLN A 94 -1.64 -12.54 8.57
N VAL A 95 -1.03 -13.69 8.83
CA VAL A 95 -0.88 -14.25 10.18
C VAL A 95 0.58 -14.17 10.57
N GLN A 96 0.89 -13.47 11.65
CA GLN A 96 2.25 -13.40 12.21
C GLN A 96 2.29 -14.17 13.53
N LYS A 97 3.31 -15.00 13.70
CA LYS A 97 3.52 -15.83 14.90
C LYS A 97 4.92 -15.57 15.47
N TRP A 98 5.01 -15.40 16.79
CA TRP A 98 6.27 -15.24 17.52
C TRP A 98 6.08 -15.63 18.99
N ASP A 99 7.06 -16.28 19.61
CA ASP A 99 7.08 -16.59 21.05
C ASP A 99 5.76 -17.14 21.62
N GLY A 100 5.08 -18.03 20.88
CA GLY A 100 3.78 -18.61 21.25
C GLY A 100 2.57 -17.66 21.11
N LYS A 101 2.78 -16.41 20.70
CA LYS A 101 1.73 -15.43 20.37
C LYS A 101 1.43 -15.46 18.86
N SER A 102 0.22 -15.03 18.51
CA SER A 102 -0.16 -14.80 17.12
C SER A 102 -1.02 -13.55 16.99
N THR A 103 -0.85 -12.84 15.87
CA THR A 103 -1.70 -11.73 15.44
C THR A 103 -2.17 -11.97 14.01
N THR A 104 -3.36 -11.48 13.70
CA THR A 104 -3.94 -11.57 12.36
C THR A 104 -4.20 -10.17 11.82
N ILE A 105 -3.73 -9.89 10.62
CA ILE A 105 -3.95 -8.64 9.91
C ILE A 105 -4.72 -8.97 8.64
N LYS A 106 -5.97 -8.53 8.55
CA LYS A 106 -6.83 -8.69 7.38
C LYS A 106 -6.84 -7.40 6.58
N ARG A 107 -6.64 -7.49 5.27
CA ARG A 107 -6.75 -6.35 4.35
C ARG A 107 -7.84 -6.67 3.34
N LYS A 108 -8.89 -5.85 3.31
CA LYS A 108 -9.99 -5.97 2.36
C LYS A 108 -10.19 -4.66 1.64
N ARG A 109 -10.53 -4.72 0.36
CA ARG A 109 -11.05 -3.54 -0.34
C ARG A 109 -12.54 -3.43 -0.10
N VAL A 110 -12.96 -2.22 0.24
CA VAL A 110 -14.36 -1.82 0.31
C VAL A 110 -14.44 -0.54 -0.50
N ASP A 111 -15.10 -0.61 -1.67
CA ASP A 111 -15.14 0.46 -2.66
C ASP A 111 -13.73 0.94 -3.05
N ASP A 112 -13.47 2.24 -2.94
CA ASP A 112 -12.17 2.88 -3.18
C ASP A 112 -11.29 3.01 -1.92
N LYS A 113 -11.62 2.27 -0.87
CA LYS A 113 -10.87 2.24 0.38
C LYS A 113 -10.25 0.88 0.62
N LEU A 114 -9.09 0.90 1.27
CA LEU A 114 -8.43 -0.29 1.80
C LEU A 114 -8.64 -0.31 3.32
N VAL A 115 -9.42 -1.28 3.78
CA VAL A 115 -9.72 -1.48 5.21
C VAL A 115 -8.77 -2.54 5.74
N VAL A 116 -8.01 -2.17 6.76
CA VAL A 116 -7.04 -3.04 7.44
C VAL A 116 -7.51 -3.29 8.86
N GLU A 117 -7.81 -4.54 9.19
CA GLU A 117 -8.25 -4.99 10.51
C GLU A 117 -7.12 -5.79 11.17
N CYS A 118 -6.60 -5.29 12.28
CA CYS A 118 -5.57 -5.94 13.08
C CYS A 118 -6.22 -6.56 14.33
N ILE A 119 -6.05 -7.86 14.53
CA ILE A 119 -6.73 -8.63 15.57
C ILE A 119 -5.71 -9.38 16.41
N MET A 120 -5.73 -9.14 17.72
CA MET A 120 -4.93 -9.91 18.69
C MET A 120 -5.70 -10.07 20.00
N LYS A 121 -5.85 -11.33 20.46
CA LYS A 121 -6.51 -11.70 21.73
C LYS A 121 -7.85 -10.98 22.00
N GLY A 122 -8.68 -10.80 20.98
CA GLY A 122 -9.99 -10.15 21.08
C GLY A 122 -9.96 -8.62 20.93
N ILE A 123 -8.79 -7.98 20.94
CA ILE A 123 -8.65 -6.57 20.57
C ILE A 123 -8.61 -6.48 19.05
N THR A 124 -9.50 -5.64 18.50
CA THR A 124 -9.56 -5.34 17.07
C THR A 124 -9.26 -3.86 16.86
N SER A 125 -8.32 -3.56 15.98
CA SER A 125 -8.03 -2.22 15.47
C SER A 125 -8.37 -2.15 14.00
N THR A 126 -9.03 -1.07 13.60
CA THR A 126 -9.42 -0.83 12.21
C THR A 126 -8.71 0.40 11.68
N ARG A 127 -8.05 0.27 10.53
CA ARG A 127 -7.37 1.35 9.83
C ARG A 127 -7.93 1.47 8.42
N ILE A 128 -8.35 2.67 8.04
CA ILE A 128 -8.92 2.94 6.72
C ILE A 128 -7.91 3.74 5.93
N TYR A 129 -7.58 3.24 4.74
CA TYR A 129 -6.71 3.91 3.80
C TYR A 129 -7.48 4.30 2.55
N GLU A 130 -7.17 5.47 2.02
CA GLU A 130 -7.71 6.01 0.79
C GLU A 130 -6.67 5.90 -0.32
N ARG A 131 -7.12 5.63 -1.55
CA ARG A 131 -6.22 5.54 -2.70
C ARG A 131 -5.53 6.89 -2.92
N ALA A 132 -4.21 6.90 -2.83
CA ALA A 132 -3.41 8.06 -3.15
C ALA A 132 -3.28 8.16 -4.66
N TYR A 133 -3.94 9.16 -5.25
CA TYR A 133 -3.75 9.46 -6.66
C TYR A 133 -2.38 10.11 -6.85
N ASN A 134 -1.46 9.41 -7.53
CA ASN A 134 -0.20 10.00 -7.95
C ASN A 134 -0.47 10.86 -9.19
N PRO A 135 -0.01 12.12 -9.27
CA PRO A 135 -0.24 12.97 -10.44
C PRO A 135 0.24 12.33 -11.76
N ARG A 136 1.25 11.46 -11.70
CA ARG A 136 1.73 10.69 -12.86
C ARG A 136 0.74 9.64 -13.40
N ASP A 137 -0.18 9.17 -12.57
CA ASP A 137 -1.25 8.25 -13.00
C ASP A 137 -2.42 9.01 -13.66
N ILE A 138 -2.52 10.33 -13.46
CA ILE A 138 -3.51 11.18 -14.15
C ILE A 138 -3.11 11.31 -15.62
N GLU A 139 -1.84 11.60 -15.92
CA GLU A 139 -1.36 11.71 -17.30
C GLU A 139 -1.56 10.42 -18.10
N LEU A 140 -1.33 9.24 -17.49
CA LEU A 140 -1.55 7.96 -18.16
C LEU A 140 -3.04 7.68 -18.44
N LYS A 141 -3.96 8.06 -17.55
CA LYS A 141 -5.40 7.92 -17.82
C LYS A 141 -5.89 8.90 -18.89
N PHE A 142 -5.36 10.13 -18.92
CA PHE A 142 -5.65 11.07 -20.01
C PHE A 142 -5.05 10.58 -21.34
N ALA A 143 -3.85 9.98 -21.34
CA ALA A 143 -3.22 9.43 -22.54
C ALA A 143 -3.91 8.16 -23.08
N LEU A 144 -4.50 7.33 -22.21
CA LEU A 144 -5.23 6.13 -22.62
C LEU A 144 -6.69 6.41 -22.99
N ASN A 145 -7.31 7.45 -22.43
CA ASN A 145 -8.65 7.89 -22.86
C ASN A 145 -8.63 8.85 -24.07
N SER A 146 -7.46 9.38 -24.46
CA SER A 146 -7.35 10.24 -25.66
C SER A 146 -7.19 9.46 -26.98
N THR A 147 -7.15 8.12 -26.95
CA THR A 147 -7.12 7.32 -28.19
C THR A 147 -8.49 7.16 -28.86
N THR A 148 -9.57 7.70 -28.29
CA THR A 148 -10.86 7.79 -28.97
C THR A 148 -11.49 9.16 -28.72
N PHE A 149 -11.02 10.20 -29.39
CA PHE A 149 -11.83 11.33 -29.88
C PHE A 149 -10.97 12.24 -30.76
N CYS A 150 -10.50 11.72 -31.90
CA CYS A 150 -9.99 12.56 -32.98
C CYS A 150 -10.96 12.49 -34.16
N TRP A 151 -12.17 13.03 -33.98
CA TRP A 151 -13.04 13.55 -35.03
C TRP A 151 -14.13 14.40 -34.35
N MET A 152 -13.77 15.59 -33.91
CA MET A 152 -14.77 16.65 -33.82
C MET A 152 -14.15 17.95 -34.30
N TYR A 153 -14.55 18.29 -35.52
CA TYR A 153 -14.45 19.59 -36.16
C TYR A 153 -14.34 20.75 -35.17
N CYS A 154 -13.26 21.52 -35.28
CA CYS A 154 -13.24 22.92 -34.84
C CYS A 154 -12.36 23.71 -35.81
N PRO A 155 -12.94 24.48 -36.75
CA PRO A 155 -12.19 25.39 -37.61
C PRO A 155 -11.95 26.71 -36.88
N ASN A 156 -10.75 27.28 -37.06
CA ASN A 156 -10.24 28.54 -36.49
C ASN A 156 -9.90 28.55 -35.00
N MET A 157 -8.60 28.62 -34.69
CA MET A 157 -7.91 29.90 -34.35
C MET A 157 -6.59 29.57 -33.62
N TYR A 158 -5.47 29.80 -34.31
CA TYR A 158 -4.11 30.04 -33.80
C TYR A 158 -3.66 29.36 -32.48
N CYS A 159 -2.96 28.23 -32.59
CA CYS A 159 -2.08 27.72 -31.52
C CYS A 159 -0.62 27.98 -31.87
N TYR A 160 0.05 28.78 -31.05
CA TYR A 160 1.49 29.01 -31.07
C TYR A 160 2.24 27.69 -30.87
N PHE A 161 3.12 27.38 -31.83
CA PHE A 161 4.10 26.30 -31.77
C PHE A 161 5.12 26.58 -30.66
N LEU A 162 5.24 25.68 -29.67
CA LEU A 162 6.42 25.58 -28.82
C LEU A 162 7.04 24.19 -29.01
N LEU A 163 7.93 24.12 -30.00
CA LEU A 163 8.88 23.03 -30.25
C LEU A 163 9.87 22.98 -29.08
N ILE A 164 9.85 21.92 -28.27
CA ILE A 164 11.00 21.53 -27.45
C ILE A 164 11.63 20.31 -28.11
N SER A 165 12.73 20.55 -28.81
CA SER A 165 13.62 19.53 -29.37
C SER A 165 14.38 18.84 -28.24
N LYS A 166 14.36 17.51 -28.21
CA LYS A 166 15.38 16.69 -27.54
C LYS A 166 16.01 15.76 -28.56
N GLN A 167 17.25 16.05 -28.93
CA GLN A 167 18.14 15.16 -29.67
C GLN A 167 18.64 14.05 -28.74
N PRO A 168 18.80 12.79 -29.20
CA PRO A 168 19.47 11.74 -28.43
C PRO A 168 20.97 11.68 -28.78
N ILE A 169 21.82 11.56 -27.74
CA ILE A 169 23.25 11.25 -27.87
C ILE A 169 23.41 9.73 -27.68
N SER A 170 23.98 9.04 -28.66
CA SER A 170 24.40 7.63 -28.57
C SER A 170 25.93 7.51 -28.45
N PRO A 171 26.48 6.54 -27.70
CA PRO A 171 27.93 6.33 -27.64
C PRO A 171 28.42 5.32 -28.69
N LYS A 172 29.62 5.57 -29.22
CA LYS A 172 30.59 4.56 -29.62
C LYS A 172 31.90 4.89 -28.92
#